data_AF-A0A506UMR8-F1
#
_entry.id   AF-A0A506UMR8-F1
#
_cell.length_a   1.000
_cell.length_b   1.000
_cell.length_c   1.000
_cell.angle_alpha   90.00
_cell.angle_beta   90.00
_cell.angle_gamma   90.00
#
_symmetry.space_group_name_H-M   'P 1'
#
loop_
_entity.id
_entity.type
_entity.pdbx_description
1 polymer ?
#
loop_
_entity_poly.entity_id
_entity_poly.type
_entity_poly.pdbx_seq_one_letter_code
_entity_poly.pdbx_strand_id
1 'polypeptide(L)'
;MKLDKTSSDLNEQSEAYVSCFIIYLHPFRLIETEDDPVKETTYNQVKNQSWNAKDLTKVIGALEVNIEAKVSTQLFVARDGGLALPRLEQLSNTQAVVGKFNLCLAGALLGGIYCQAITPDSLEAGAIKYYASSKQKYMSGEWQAPAAANIFHRQIRFGLASPIEAGALRAPPRVTNFFELKQAIQVGLQILAAVPPVQGEYLLKGVTSFVRLDWGEALANFWIVVEQLISFLWKKYIVDPTLVNDPNSSRRKQLEDRRTWTASTRIEMLTQKDVIPLECFKALATARRARNKLHHEGTHPTKEDAQAAYKGLIELLIVALNGQKLPLLEIVLDEFMLDDPCSVPECEEFKACDPDVLSISQPRY
;
A
#
# COMPACT_ATOMS: atom_id res chain seq x y z
N MET A 1 -30.15 -37.11 23.64
CA MET A 1 -29.11 -36.41 24.44
C MET A 1 -29.44 -34.92 24.37
N LYS A 2 -29.81 -34.33 25.51
CA LYS A 2 -30.45 -33.01 25.62
C LYS A 2 -29.53 -31.89 25.11
N LEU A 3 -30.06 -31.07 24.20
CA LEU A 3 -29.54 -29.75 23.84
C LEU A 3 -29.99 -28.78 24.93
N ASP A 4 -29.12 -28.53 25.91
CA ASP A 4 -29.16 -27.33 26.72
C ASP A 4 -27.98 -26.46 26.29
N LYS A 5 -28.26 -25.48 25.44
CA LYS A 5 -27.47 -24.25 25.34
C LYS A 5 -28.43 -23.10 25.58
N THR A 6 -28.37 -22.63 26.81
CA THR A 6 -28.96 -21.42 27.34
C THR A 6 -28.85 -20.25 26.36
N SER A 7 -30.01 -19.71 26.03
CA SER A 7 -30.25 -18.51 25.24
C SER A 7 -29.96 -17.22 26.04
N SER A 8 -28.74 -17.03 26.53
CA SER A 8 -28.40 -15.84 27.35
C SER A 8 -27.55 -14.77 26.66
N ASP A 9 -27.07 -14.96 25.43
CA ASP A 9 -26.14 -14.00 24.80
C ASP A 9 -26.77 -13.17 23.65
N LEU A 10 -28.10 -13.14 23.55
CA LEU A 10 -28.83 -12.57 22.39
C LEU A 10 -29.56 -11.25 22.66
N ASN A 11 -28.98 -10.29 23.39
CA ASN A 11 -29.51 -8.92 23.39
C ASN A 11 -28.50 -7.84 23.81
N GLU A 12 -27.32 -7.80 23.19
CA GLU A 12 -26.63 -6.50 23.04
C GLU A 12 -27.20 -5.84 21.78
N GLN A 13 -28.26 -5.04 21.92
CA GLN A 13 -28.80 -4.24 20.82
C GLN A 13 -27.85 -3.06 20.57
N SER A 14 -27.35 -2.91 19.34
CA SER A 14 -26.55 -1.74 18.95
C SER A 14 -27.46 -0.52 18.86
N GLU A 15 -27.10 0.57 19.54
CA GLU A 15 -27.94 1.77 19.65
C GLU A 15 -27.66 2.80 18.55
N ALA A 16 -26.48 2.74 17.92
CA ALA A 16 -26.15 3.57 16.77
C ALA A 16 -25.37 2.78 15.71
N TYR A 17 -25.64 3.10 14.45
CA TYR A 17 -25.14 2.40 13.28
C TYR A 17 -24.69 3.42 12.23
N VAL A 18 -23.47 3.29 11.72
CA VAL A 18 -22.94 4.12 10.62
C VAL A 18 -22.56 3.20 9.48
N SER A 19 -23.22 3.35 8.32
CA SER A 19 -22.89 2.57 7.12
C SER A 19 -21.55 3.04 6.55
N CYS A 20 -20.72 2.07 6.18
CA CYS A 20 -19.35 2.29 5.74
C CYS A 20 -18.99 1.45 4.52
N PHE A 21 -17.94 1.91 3.84
CA PHE A 21 -17.08 1.07 3.02
C PHE A 21 -15.92 0.55 3.87
N ILE A 22 -15.56 -0.71 3.72
CA ILE A 22 -14.52 -1.37 4.52
C ILE A 22 -13.47 -1.99 3.60
N ILE A 23 -12.20 -1.82 3.95
CA ILE A 23 -11.05 -2.51 3.34
C ILE A 23 -10.10 -2.99 4.45
N TYR A 24 -9.12 -3.80 4.10
CA TYR A 24 -8.20 -4.37 5.08
C TYR A 24 -6.75 -4.03 4.75
N LEU A 25 -5.96 -3.71 5.78
CA LEU A 25 -4.53 -3.50 5.64
C LEU A 25 -3.86 -4.80 5.19
N HIS A 26 -3.03 -4.69 4.16
CA HIS A 26 -2.18 -5.78 3.70
C HIS A 26 -0.73 -5.27 3.59
N PRO A 27 0.28 -5.97 4.14
CA PRO A 27 0.25 -7.24 4.85
C PRO A 27 -0.60 -7.18 6.13
N PHE A 28 -1.16 -8.32 6.53
CA PHE A 28 -1.97 -8.42 7.74
C PHE A 28 -1.20 -7.88 8.95
N ARG A 29 -1.88 -7.05 9.73
CA ARG A 29 -1.32 -6.40 10.91
C ARG A 29 -2.38 -6.14 11.96
N LEU A 30 -2.02 -6.32 13.22
CA LEU A 30 -2.85 -5.97 14.36
C LEU A 30 -2.55 -4.55 14.81
N ILE A 31 -3.58 -3.83 15.21
CA ILE A 31 -3.52 -2.45 15.67
C ILE A 31 -3.78 -2.42 17.17
N GLU A 32 -2.90 -1.76 17.91
CA GLU A 32 -2.99 -1.62 19.36
C GLU A 32 -2.92 -0.17 19.82
N THR A 33 -3.27 0.06 21.08
CA THR A 33 -2.99 1.31 21.79
C THR A 33 -2.28 1.00 23.10
N GLU A 34 -1.62 1.98 23.68
CA GLU A 34 -0.95 1.83 24.99
C GLU A 34 -1.90 1.27 26.07
N ASP A 35 -3.16 1.74 26.08
CA ASP A 35 -4.18 1.32 27.04
C ASP A 35 -4.87 -0.02 26.69
N ASP A 36 -4.65 -0.55 25.48
CA ASP A 36 -5.36 -1.74 24.98
C ASP A 36 -4.45 -2.57 24.06
N PRO A 37 -3.37 -3.15 24.62
CA PRO A 37 -2.39 -3.90 23.84
C PRO A 37 -3.01 -5.13 23.18
N VAL A 38 -2.39 -5.59 22.10
CA VAL A 38 -2.77 -6.85 21.47
C VAL A 38 -2.39 -8.01 22.38
N LYS A 39 -3.35 -8.89 22.64
CA LYS A 39 -3.10 -10.12 23.41
C LYS A 39 -2.59 -11.20 22.47
N GLU A 40 -1.47 -11.82 22.84
CA GLU A 40 -0.91 -12.93 22.07
C GLU A 40 -1.90 -14.09 21.97
N THR A 41 -2.12 -14.59 20.75
CA THR A 41 -2.96 -15.75 20.52
C THR A 41 -2.15 -17.02 20.73
N THR A 42 -2.55 -17.85 21.69
CA THR A 42 -1.84 -19.09 22.02
C THR A 42 -2.02 -20.17 20.95
N TYR A 43 -1.07 -21.12 20.88
CA TYR A 43 -1.19 -22.30 20.01
C TYR A 43 -2.51 -23.08 20.22
N ASN A 44 -2.93 -23.25 21.48
CA ASN A 44 -4.17 -23.95 21.80
C ASN A 44 -5.41 -23.20 21.30
N GLN A 45 -5.40 -21.86 21.32
CA GLN A 45 -6.48 -21.05 20.76
C GLN A 45 -6.55 -21.18 19.23
N VAL A 46 -5.41 -21.17 18.54
CA VAL A 46 -5.34 -21.41 17.09
C VAL A 46 -5.86 -22.81 16.74
N LYS A 47 -5.36 -23.84 17.44
CA LYS A 47 -5.73 -25.24 17.20
C LYS A 47 -7.22 -25.50 17.41
N ASN A 48 -7.81 -24.88 18.44
CA ASN A 48 -9.21 -25.12 18.84
C ASN A 48 -10.18 -24.05 18.32
N GLN A 49 -9.73 -23.11 17.47
CA GLN A 49 -10.54 -21.99 16.97
C GLN A 49 -11.21 -21.16 18.07
N SER A 50 -10.50 -20.93 19.18
CA SER A 50 -11.04 -20.28 20.38
C SER A 50 -10.41 -18.91 20.69
N TRP A 51 -9.81 -18.26 19.69
CA TRP A 51 -9.36 -16.87 19.82
C TRP A 51 -10.55 -15.90 19.93
N ASN A 52 -10.31 -14.71 20.49
CA ASN A 52 -11.37 -13.72 20.66
C ASN A 52 -11.64 -12.98 19.33
N ALA A 53 -12.49 -13.55 18.50
CA ALA A 53 -12.83 -12.97 17.20
C ALA A 53 -13.60 -11.64 17.30
N LYS A 54 -14.33 -11.39 18.41
CA LYS A 54 -15.00 -10.10 18.67
C LYS A 54 -13.97 -8.99 18.94
N ASP A 55 -12.82 -9.31 19.54
CA ASP A 55 -11.75 -8.33 19.77
C ASP A 55 -11.16 -7.82 18.45
N LEU A 56 -11.01 -8.70 17.46
CA LEU A 56 -10.49 -8.35 16.13
C LEU A 56 -11.34 -7.29 15.40
N THR A 57 -12.65 -7.28 15.64
CA THR A 57 -13.56 -6.31 15.01
C THR A 57 -13.69 -5.00 15.79
N LYS A 58 -13.10 -4.91 16.99
CA LYS A 58 -13.15 -3.71 17.84
C LYS A 58 -12.48 -2.53 17.13
N VAL A 59 -13.17 -1.39 17.10
CA VAL A 59 -12.61 -0.13 16.59
C VAL A 59 -11.67 0.44 17.65
N ILE A 60 -10.39 0.52 17.30
CA ILE A 60 -9.30 1.01 18.17
C ILE A 60 -9.20 2.53 18.13
N GLY A 61 -9.53 3.12 16.99
CA GLY A 61 -9.48 4.57 16.85
C GLY A 61 -10.09 5.07 15.56
N ALA A 62 -10.04 6.39 15.41
CA ALA A 62 -10.43 7.08 14.19
C ALA A 62 -9.46 8.24 13.93
N LEU A 63 -9.16 8.47 12.65
CA LEU A 63 -8.41 9.63 12.21
C LEU A 63 -9.20 10.44 11.19
N GLU A 64 -9.03 11.75 11.22
CA GLU A 64 -9.67 12.64 10.27
C GLU A 64 -8.96 12.57 8.91
N VAL A 65 -9.75 12.43 7.84
CA VAL A 65 -9.29 12.42 6.46
C VAL A 65 -10.14 13.35 5.59
N ASN A 66 -9.50 14.14 4.74
CA ASN A 66 -10.17 15.06 3.82
C ASN A 66 -10.71 14.29 2.61
N ILE A 67 -12.01 14.20 2.43
CA ILE A 67 -12.62 13.65 1.20
C ILE A 67 -12.44 14.63 0.04
N GLU A 68 -12.71 15.90 0.31
CA GLU A 68 -12.52 17.03 -0.60
C GLU A 68 -11.99 18.23 0.17
N ALA A 69 -11.66 19.33 -0.51
CA ALA A 69 -11.03 20.52 0.08
C ALA A 69 -11.78 21.11 1.30
N LYS A 70 -13.10 20.85 1.42
CA LYS A 70 -13.95 21.36 2.52
C LYS A 70 -14.76 20.28 3.23
N VAL A 71 -14.53 19.00 2.90
CA VAL A 71 -15.29 17.88 3.45
C VAL A 71 -14.30 16.91 4.07
N SER A 72 -14.31 16.80 5.39
CA SER A 72 -13.55 15.79 6.14
C SER A 72 -14.48 14.75 6.75
N THR A 73 -13.92 13.57 6.99
CA THR A 73 -14.61 12.48 7.68
C THR A 73 -13.65 11.68 8.54
N GLN A 74 -14.20 10.78 9.34
CA GLN A 74 -13.43 9.86 10.17
C GLN A 74 -13.15 8.57 9.40
N LEU A 75 -11.88 8.22 9.26
CA LEU A 75 -11.43 6.88 8.89
C LEU A 75 -11.29 6.05 10.18
N PHE A 76 -12.18 5.08 10.36
CA PHE A 76 -12.16 4.18 11.51
C PHE A 76 -11.17 3.04 11.29
N VAL A 77 -10.48 2.65 12.36
CA VAL A 77 -9.48 1.57 12.34
C VAL A 77 -9.89 0.48 13.33
N ALA A 78 -10.04 -0.75 12.86
CA ALA A 78 -10.28 -1.93 13.68
C ALA A 78 -8.97 -2.61 14.13
N ARG A 79 -9.05 -3.40 15.19
CA ARG A 79 -7.91 -4.12 15.79
C ARG A 79 -7.20 -5.03 14.80
N ASP A 80 -7.93 -5.65 13.89
CA ASP A 80 -7.34 -6.49 12.87
C ASP A 80 -6.74 -5.73 11.68
N GLY A 81 -6.72 -4.39 11.70
CA GLY A 81 -6.29 -3.59 10.55
C GLY A 81 -7.39 -3.35 9.51
N GLY A 82 -8.66 -3.60 9.84
CA GLY A 82 -9.78 -3.12 9.04
C GLY A 82 -9.86 -1.59 9.03
N LEU A 83 -10.06 -1.01 7.86
CA LEU A 83 -10.21 0.43 7.64
C LEU A 83 -11.61 0.72 7.10
N ALA A 84 -12.34 1.66 7.74
CA ALA A 84 -13.71 1.97 7.35
C ALA A 84 -13.94 3.47 7.14
N LEU A 85 -14.49 3.80 5.98
CA LEU A 85 -14.96 5.15 5.63
C LEU A 85 -16.49 5.19 5.63
N PRO A 86 -17.12 6.16 6.30
CA PRO A 86 -18.55 6.40 6.18
C PRO A 86 -18.98 6.59 4.73
N ARG A 87 -20.19 6.13 4.40
CA ARG A 87 -20.80 6.40 3.10
C ARG A 87 -21.17 7.88 3.03
N LEU A 88 -20.59 8.57 2.05
CA LEU A 88 -20.80 9.99 1.80
C LEU A 88 -21.20 10.17 0.33
N GLU A 89 -21.97 11.22 0.04
CA GLU A 89 -22.44 11.50 -1.33
C GLU A 89 -21.27 11.72 -2.31
N GLN A 90 -20.17 12.30 -1.83
CA GLN A 90 -18.94 12.53 -2.59
C GLN A 90 -18.23 11.21 -2.96
N LEU A 91 -18.52 10.13 -2.24
CA LEU A 91 -17.98 8.79 -2.45
C LEU A 91 -19.01 7.90 -3.16
N SER A 92 -19.57 8.42 -4.26
CA SER A 92 -20.72 7.82 -4.98
C SER A 92 -20.37 6.64 -5.89
N ASN A 93 -19.10 6.45 -6.25
CA ASN A 93 -18.67 5.36 -7.11
C ASN A 93 -17.46 4.61 -6.53
N THR A 94 -17.36 3.33 -6.91
CA THR A 94 -16.33 2.42 -6.40
C THR A 94 -14.91 2.93 -6.62
N GLN A 95 -14.62 3.54 -7.77
CA GLN A 95 -13.27 4.04 -8.05
C GLN A 95 -12.88 5.23 -7.18
N ALA A 96 -13.82 6.15 -6.92
CA ALA A 96 -13.59 7.26 -6.00
C ALA A 96 -13.29 6.76 -4.58
N VAL A 97 -14.02 5.74 -4.12
CA VAL A 97 -13.79 5.12 -2.80
C VAL A 97 -12.42 4.43 -2.74
N VAL A 98 -12.10 3.61 -3.74
CA VAL A 98 -10.81 2.90 -3.84
C VAL A 98 -9.65 3.89 -3.92
N GLY A 99 -9.76 4.92 -4.76
CA GLY A 99 -8.76 5.98 -4.86
C GLY A 99 -8.56 6.71 -3.54
N LYS A 100 -9.63 6.93 -2.76
CA LYS A 100 -9.54 7.56 -1.44
C LYS A 100 -8.81 6.69 -0.42
N PHE A 101 -9.09 5.38 -0.40
CA PHE A 101 -8.34 4.44 0.44
C PHE A 101 -6.89 4.34 0.01
N ASN A 102 -6.61 4.16 -1.28
CA ASN A 102 -5.25 4.10 -1.82
C ASN A 102 -4.47 5.38 -1.53
N LEU A 103 -5.11 6.56 -1.52
CA LEU A 103 -4.46 7.79 -1.09
C LEU A 103 -4.05 7.75 0.39
N CYS A 104 -4.90 7.22 1.28
CA CYS A 104 -4.57 7.08 2.70
C CYS A 104 -3.45 6.05 2.92
N LEU A 105 -3.50 4.93 2.20
CA LEU A 105 -2.48 3.88 2.24
C LEU A 105 -1.14 4.34 1.66
N ALA A 106 -1.16 5.17 0.60
CA ALA A 106 0.02 5.86 0.10
C ALA A 106 0.59 6.82 1.13
N GLY A 107 -0.27 7.49 1.90
CA GLY A 107 0.09 8.26 3.08
C GLY A 107 0.82 7.40 4.12
N ALA A 108 0.25 6.26 4.52
CA ALA A 108 0.91 5.34 5.44
C ALA A 108 2.30 4.91 4.94
N LEU A 109 2.41 4.54 3.65
CA LEU A 109 3.65 4.14 3.00
C LEU A 109 4.71 5.24 3.06
N LEU A 110 4.37 6.47 2.65
CA LEU A 110 5.28 7.62 2.69
C LEU A 110 5.67 8.00 4.12
N GLY A 111 4.77 7.76 5.08
CA GLY A 111 4.99 7.95 6.51
C GLY A 111 5.75 6.81 7.21
N GLY A 112 6.26 5.82 6.47
CA GLY A 112 7.13 4.77 7.02
C GLY A 112 6.41 3.47 7.38
N ILE A 113 5.14 3.32 7.04
CA ILE A 113 4.36 2.10 7.29
C ILE A 113 3.97 1.44 5.97
N TYR A 114 4.62 0.33 5.67
CA TYR A 114 4.36 -0.44 4.46
C TYR A 114 2.91 -0.93 4.38
N CYS A 115 2.23 -0.59 3.28
CA CYS A 115 0.87 -1.00 2.94
C CYS A 115 0.80 -1.30 1.44
N GLN A 116 -0.11 -2.20 1.04
CA GLN A 116 -0.38 -2.51 -0.36
C GLN A 116 -1.61 -1.76 -0.88
N ALA A 117 -1.61 -1.50 -2.18
CA ALA A 117 -2.74 -0.97 -2.90
C ALA A 117 -3.90 -1.96 -2.89
N ILE A 118 -5.10 -1.42 -2.82
CA ILE A 118 -6.35 -2.16 -2.98
C ILE A 118 -6.93 -1.94 -4.37
N THR A 119 -7.76 -2.88 -4.77
CA THR A 119 -8.52 -2.88 -6.02
C THR A 119 -10.02 -2.90 -5.73
N PRO A 120 -10.90 -2.62 -6.72
CA PRO A 120 -12.36 -2.60 -6.52
C PRO A 120 -12.94 -3.87 -5.88
N ASP A 121 -12.33 -5.02 -6.12
CA ASP A 121 -12.68 -6.32 -5.55
C ASP A 121 -12.31 -6.48 -4.06
N SER A 122 -11.61 -5.51 -3.47
CA SER A 122 -11.26 -5.46 -2.04
C SER A 122 -12.28 -4.68 -1.21
N LEU A 123 -13.25 -4.01 -1.86
CA LEU A 123 -14.16 -3.08 -1.21
C LEU A 123 -15.40 -3.79 -0.63
N GLU A 124 -15.59 -3.72 0.68
CA GLU A 124 -16.77 -4.26 1.36
C GLU A 124 -17.81 -3.18 1.69
N ALA A 125 -19.07 -3.58 1.66
CA ALA A 125 -20.12 -2.87 2.38
C ALA A 125 -20.17 -3.37 3.82
N GLY A 126 -20.27 -2.46 4.77
CA GLY A 126 -20.49 -2.81 6.16
C GLY A 126 -20.85 -1.61 7.00
N ALA A 127 -20.54 -1.67 8.28
CA ALA A 127 -20.89 -0.63 9.23
C ALA A 127 -20.04 -0.62 10.49
N ILE A 128 -20.08 0.52 11.18
CA ILE A 128 -19.66 0.65 12.57
C ILE A 128 -20.90 0.58 13.45
N LYS A 129 -20.90 -0.38 14.37
CA LYS A 129 -21.95 -0.60 15.38
C LYS A 129 -21.46 -0.10 16.74
N TYR A 130 -22.24 0.75 17.39
CA TYR A 130 -21.96 1.24 18.74
C TYR A 130 -22.82 0.51 19.78
N TYR A 131 -22.17 0.05 20.84
CA TYR A 131 -22.80 -0.64 21.96
C TYR A 131 -22.63 0.21 23.21
N ALA A 132 -23.71 0.83 23.69
CA ALA A 132 -23.67 1.74 24.82
C ALA A 132 -23.33 1.04 26.15
N SER A 133 -23.73 -0.24 26.29
CA SER A 133 -23.41 -1.09 27.45
C SER A 133 -21.92 -1.14 27.75
N SER A 134 -21.11 -1.35 26.70
CA SER A 134 -19.66 -1.47 26.78
C SER A 134 -18.93 -0.17 26.42
N LYS A 135 -19.64 0.83 25.91
CA LYS A 135 -19.09 2.05 25.28
C LYS A 135 -18.08 1.71 24.16
N GLN A 136 -18.27 0.58 23.49
CA GLN A 136 -17.38 0.11 22.43
C GLN A 136 -18.02 0.20 21.05
N LYS A 137 -17.15 0.36 20.04
CA LYS A 137 -17.52 0.36 18.63
C LYS A 137 -16.93 -0.89 17.98
N TYR A 138 -17.71 -1.54 17.11
CA TYR A 138 -17.26 -2.71 16.35
C TYR A 138 -17.53 -2.52 14.88
N MET A 139 -16.59 -2.98 14.06
CA MET A 139 -16.68 -3.02 12.61
C MET A 139 -17.37 -4.32 12.18
N SER A 140 -18.41 -4.21 11.36
CA SER A 140 -19.18 -5.34 10.85
C SER A 140 -19.22 -5.29 9.33
N GLY A 141 -18.67 -6.29 8.65
CA GLY A 141 -18.90 -6.48 7.21
C GLY A 141 -20.30 -7.03 6.96
N GLU A 142 -20.98 -6.52 5.93
CA GLU A 142 -22.32 -6.97 5.50
C GLU A 142 -22.27 -7.66 4.13
N TRP A 143 -21.44 -7.14 3.22
CA TRP A 143 -21.17 -7.74 1.92
C TRP A 143 -19.70 -8.12 1.80
N GLN A 144 -19.43 -9.22 1.10
CA GLN A 144 -18.11 -9.85 1.04
C GLN A 144 -17.43 -9.54 -0.29
N ALA A 145 -16.26 -8.91 -0.20
CA ALA A 145 -15.38 -8.73 -1.34
C ALA A 145 -14.56 -10.00 -1.60
N PRO A 146 -14.31 -10.38 -2.86
CA PRO A 146 -13.60 -11.63 -3.18
C PRO A 146 -12.07 -11.54 -3.05
N ALA A 147 -11.49 -10.37 -2.76
CA ALA A 147 -10.04 -10.26 -2.61
C ALA A 147 -9.49 -11.14 -1.47
N ALA A 148 -8.28 -11.66 -1.63
CA ALA A 148 -7.68 -12.62 -0.69
C ALA A 148 -7.59 -12.08 0.75
N ALA A 149 -7.25 -10.80 0.93
CA ALA A 149 -7.23 -10.16 2.23
C ALA A 149 -8.63 -10.19 2.88
N ASN A 150 -9.67 -9.78 2.16
CA ASN A 150 -11.05 -9.80 2.64
C ASN A 150 -11.50 -11.20 3.09
N ILE A 151 -11.20 -12.22 2.29
CA ILE A 151 -11.47 -13.62 2.64
C ILE A 151 -10.75 -13.97 3.94
N PHE A 152 -9.45 -13.73 4.04
CA PHE A 152 -8.68 -14.02 5.25
C PHE A 152 -9.26 -13.33 6.50
N HIS A 153 -9.51 -12.03 6.44
CA HIS A 153 -10.07 -11.26 7.56
C HIS A 153 -11.44 -11.78 7.98
N ARG A 154 -12.28 -12.16 7.02
CA ARG A 154 -13.54 -12.84 7.30
C ARG A 154 -13.31 -14.15 8.05
N GLN A 155 -12.43 -15.02 7.56
CA GLN A 155 -12.19 -16.31 8.18
C GLN A 155 -11.75 -16.18 9.65
N ILE A 156 -10.85 -15.23 9.96
CA ILE A 156 -10.41 -15.00 11.34
C ILE A 156 -11.49 -14.35 12.21
N ARG A 157 -12.31 -13.44 11.67
CA ARG A 157 -13.40 -12.76 12.40
C ARG A 157 -14.59 -13.67 12.72
N PHE A 158 -14.80 -14.72 11.93
CA PHE A 158 -15.88 -15.69 12.16
C PHE A 158 -15.41 -16.99 12.80
N GLY A 159 -14.12 -17.12 13.14
CA GLY A 159 -13.58 -18.36 13.71
C GLY A 159 -13.54 -19.53 12.71
N LEU A 160 -13.56 -19.21 11.41
CA LEU A 160 -13.62 -20.18 10.31
C LEU A 160 -12.24 -20.47 9.70
N ALA A 161 -11.22 -19.68 10.06
CA ALA A 161 -9.85 -19.85 9.58
C ALA A 161 -9.29 -21.22 9.98
N SER A 162 -8.62 -21.86 9.02
CA SER A 162 -7.85 -23.07 9.29
C SER A 162 -6.70 -22.78 10.27
N PRO A 163 -6.16 -23.79 10.98
CA PRO A 163 -5.01 -23.57 11.87
C PRO A 163 -3.77 -22.97 11.17
N ILE A 164 -3.62 -23.20 9.86
CA ILE A 164 -2.52 -22.62 9.05
C ILE A 164 -2.75 -21.11 8.90
N GLU A 165 -3.94 -20.69 8.48
CA GLU A 165 -4.30 -19.27 8.31
C GLU A 165 -4.32 -18.53 9.66
N ALA A 166 -4.97 -19.12 10.67
CA ALA A 166 -5.04 -18.56 12.02
C ALA A 166 -3.65 -18.49 12.71
N GLY A 167 -2.64 -19.21 12.19
CA GLY A 167 -1.26 -19.05 12.59
C GLY A 167 -0.72 -17.62 12.45
N ALA A 168 -1.30 -16.82 11.55
CA ALA A 168 -0.99 -15.39 11.39
C ALA A 168 -1.35 -14.53 12.62
N LEU A 169 -2.20 -15.04 13.53
CA LEU A 169 -2.49 -14.39 14.82
C LEU A 169 -1.41 -14.68 15.90
N ARG A 170 -0.50 -15.61 15.64
CA ARG A 170 0.48 -16.14 16.62
C ARG A 170 1.93 -15.80 16.27
N ALA A 171 2.42 -16.14 15.07
CA ALA A 171 3.82 -15.91 14.69
C ALA A 171 3.99 -14.41 14.44
N PRO A 172 4.85 -13.72 15.25
CA PRO A 172 4.52 -12.44 15.85
C PRO A 172 3.79 -11.58 14.82
N PRO A 173 2.47 -11.38 14.99
CA PRO A 173 1.72 -10.60 14.03
C PRO A 173 2.42 -9.26 13.90
N ARG A 174 2.46 -8.69 12.69
CA ARG A 174 2.92 -7.30 12.56
C ARG A 174 2.00 -6.46 13.45
N VAL A 175 2.51 -5.95 14.55
CA VAL A 175 1.76 -5.08 15.45
C VAL A 175 2.16 -3.65 15.13
N THR A 176 1.18 -2.75 15.10
CA THR A 176 1.40 -1.33 14.86
C THR A 176 0.59 -0.54 15.85
N ASN A 177 1.21 0.41 16.53
CA ASN A 177 0.46 1.29 17.42
C ASN A 177 -0.46 2.20 16.58
N PHE A 178 -1.70 2.41 17.04
CA PHE A 178 -2.67 3.26 16.35
C PHE A 178 -2.16 4.70 16.16
N PHE A 179 -1.42 5.23 17.15
CA PHE A 179 -0.84 6.57 17.06
C PHE A 179 0.23 6.64 15.96
N GLU A 180 1.10 5.64 15.86
CA GLU A 180 2.10 5.53 14.79
C GLU A 180 1.42 5.43 13.42
N LEU A 181 0.38 4.60 13.28
CA LEU A 181 -0.39 4.50 12.03
C LEU A 181 -1.01 5.83 11.62
N LYS A 182 -1.65 6.51 12.59
CA LYS A 182 -2.24 7.82 12.38
C LYS A 182 -1.18 8.84 11.95
N GLN A 183 -0.05 8.88 12.65
CA GLN A 183 1.04 9.81 12.37
C GLN A 183 1.63 9.55 10.97
N ALA A 184 1.87 8.30 10.61
CA ALA A 184 2.38 7.92 9.30
C ALA A 184 1.44 8.39 8.18
N ILE A 185 0.13 8.12 8.29
CA ILE A 185 -0.86 8.58 7.31
C ILE A 185 -0.84 10.11 7.20
N GLN A 186 -0.83 10.83 8.33
CA GLN A 186 -0.82 12.30 8.33
C GLN A 186 0.44 12.88 7.68
N VAL A 187 1.62 12.39 8.04
CA VAL A 187 2.91 12.81 7.47
C VAL A 187 2.95 12.54 5.97
N GLY A 188 2.56 11.34 5.53
CA GLY A 188 2.56 11.01 4.11
C GLY A 188 1.55 11.82 3.29
N LEU A 189 0.36 12.11 3.83
CA LEU A 189 -0.60 13.00 3.18
C LEU A 189 -0.07 14.45 3.08
N GLN A 190 0.68 14.93 4.08
CA GLN A 190 1.37 16.23 4.01
C GLN A 190 2.45 16.23 2.91
N ILE A 191 3.22 15.15 2.78
CA ILE A 191 4.21 14.98 1.71
C ILE A 191 3.53 15.04 0.33
N LEU A 192 2.42 14.32 0.14
CA LEU A 192 1.66 14.34 -1.12
C LEU A 192 1.08 15.74 -1.42
N ALA A 193 0.61 16.45 -0.39
CA ALA A 193 0.14 17.83 -0.55
C ALA A 193 1.25 18.81 -0.94
N ALA A 194 2.50 18.57 -0.51
CA ALA A 194 3.66 19.37 -0.88
C ALA A 194 4.12 19.16 -2.34
N VAL A 195 3.72 18.04 -2.96
CA VAL A 195 4.02 17.72 -4.36
C VAL A 195 2.72 17.39 -5.13
N PRO A 196 1.83 18.39 -5.34
CA PRO A 196 0.45 18.15 -5.78
C PRO A 196 0.24 17.31 -7.05
N PRO A 197 1.15 17.34 -8.06
CA PRO A 197 0.99 16.50 -9.24
C PRO A 197 1.11 15.00 -8.98
N VAL A 198 1.73 14.59 -7.87
CA VAL A 198 1.96 13.18 -7.53
C VAL A 198 0.67 12.55 -7.05
N GLN A 199 0.17 11.60 -7.83
CA GLN A 199 -0.95 10.78 -7.42
C GLN A 199 -0.42 9.59 -6.60
N GLY A 200 -0.61 9.64 -5.28
CA GLY A 200 -0.11 8.62 -4.36
C GLY A 200 -0.55 7.19 -4.67
N GLU A 201 -1.70 7.02 -5.34
CA GLU A 201 -2.18 5.72 -5.80
C GLU A 201 -1.18 4.99 -6.71
N TYR A 202 -0.56 5.67 -7.68
CA TYR A 202 0.41 5.02 -8.58
C TYR A 202 1.71 4.67 -7.86
N LEU A 203 2.14 5.48 -6.88
CA LEU A 203 3.27 5.13 -6.02
C LEU A 203 2.97 3.83 -5.25
N LEU A 204 1.81 3.77 -4.61
CA LEU A 204 1.38 2.62 -3.82
C LEU A 204 1.24 1.37 -4.70
N LYS A 205 0.64 1.48 -5.89
CA LYS A 205 0.54 0.38 -6.85
C LYS A 205 1.90 -0.09 -7.31
N GLY A 206 2.81 0.82 -7.66
CA GLY A 206 4.17 0.48 -8.06
C GLY A 206 4.90 -0.32 -6.99
N VAL A 207 4.83 0.11 -5.73
CA VAL A 207 5.41 -0.62 -4.59
C VAL A 207 4.73 -1.97 -4.37
N THR A 208 3.41 -2.04 -4.54
CA THR A 208 2.64 -3.30 -4.41
C THR A 208 3.05 -4.31 -5.46
N SER A 209 3.17 -3.91 -6.72
CA SER A 209 3.60 -4.80 -7.80
C SER A 209 5.07 -5.17 -7.65
N PHE A 210 5.92 -4.25 -7.19
CA PHE A 210 7.33 -4.50 -6.94
C PHE A 210 7.54 -5.63 -5.93
N VAL A 211 6.83 -5.59 -4.79
CA VAL A 211 6.94 -6.68 -3.80
C VAL A 211 6.34 -8.00 -4.28
N ARG A 212 5.43 -7.95 -5.25
CA ARG A 212 4.79 -9.13 -5.85
C ARG A 212 5.60 -9.71 -7.00
N LEU A 213 6.81 -9.20 -7.24
CA LEU A 213 7.68 -9.58 -8.35
C LEU A 213 7.07 -9.27 -9.74
N ASP A 214 6.02 -8.44 -9.80
CA ASP A 214 5.46 -7.96 -11.06
C ASP A 214 6.21 -6.71 -11.51
N TRP A 215 7.35 -6.94 -12.14
CA TRP A 215 8.24 -5.89 -12.62
C TRP A 215 7.60 -5.01 -13.68
N GLY A 216 6.70 -5.58 -14.50
CA GLY A 216 6.02 -4.85 -15.57
C GLY A 216 5.09 -3.80 -15.01
N GLU A 217 4.21 -4.21 -14.10
CA GLU A 217 3.27 -3.30 -13.44
C GLU A 217 4.00 -2.33 -12.50
N ALA A 218 5.05 -2.78 -11.80
CA ALA A 218 5.88 -1.91 -10.96
C ALA A 218 6.52 -0.78 -11.77
N LEU A 219 7.21 -1.12 -12.86
CA LEU A 219 7.87 -0.16 -13.74
C LEU A 219 6.88 0.84 -14.34
N ALA A 220 5.73 0.36 -14.81
CA ALA A 220 4.71 1.22 -15.41
C ALA A 220 4.17 2.26 -14.40
N ASN A 221 3.80 1.81 -13.20
CA ASN A 221 3.28 2.68 -12.15
C ASN A 221 4.33 3.66 -11.61
N PHE A 222 5.57 3.21 -11.38
CA PHE A 222 6.66 4.11 -10.99
C PHE A 222 6.93 5.16 -12.06
N TRP A 223 6.90 4.78 -13.34
CA TRP A 223 7.15 5.72 -14.44
C TRP A 223 6.08 6.83 -14.52
N ILE A 224 4.81 6.52 -14.23
CA ILE A 224 3.75 7.55 -14.15
C ILE A 224 4.12 8.62 -13.10
N VAL A 225 4.55 8.19 -11.92
CA VAL A 225 4.95 9.11 -10.83
C VAL A 225 6.21 9.89 -11.21
N VAL A 226 7.18 9.23 -11.85
CA VAL A 226 8.38 9.88 -12.39
C VAL A 226 8.02 11.00 -13.38
N GLU A 227 7.10 10.77 -14.31
CA GLU A 227 6.66 11.81 -15.27
C GLU A 227 5.96 12.98 -14.58
N GLN A 228 5.17 12.72 -13.53
CA GLN A 228 4.55 13.74 -12.68
C GLN A 228 5.60 14.59 -11.96
N LEU A 229 6.60 13.94 -11.35
CA LEU A 229 7.71 14.60 -10.64
C LEU A 229 8.59 15.41 -11.59
N ILE A 230 8.98 14.86 -12.74
CA ILE A 230 9.74 15.60 -13.76
C ILE A 230 8.97 16.84 -14.22
N SER A 231 7.65 16.70 -14.43
CA SER A 231 6.82 17.84 -14.83
C SER A 231 6.75 18.92 -13.74
N PHE A 232 6.66 18.52 -12.48
CA PHE A 232 6.70 19.43 -11.32
C PHE A 232 8.04 20.17 -11.23
N LEU A 233 9.16 19.43 -11.28
CA LEU A 233 10.51 20.00 -11.20
C LEU A 233 10.83 20.88 -12.39
N TRP A 234 10.42 20.48 -13.60
CA TRP A 234 10.54 21.29 -14.81
C TRP A 234 9.87 22.65 -14.65
N LYS A 235 8.63 22.65 -14.13
CA LYS A 235 7.92 23.89 -13.86
C LYS A 235 8.67 24.76 -12.85
N LYS A 236 9.03 24.18 -11.70
CA LYS A 236 9.69 24.87 -10.56
C LYS A 236 11.06 25.46 -10.91
N TYR A 237 11.90 24.74 -11.66
CA TYR A 237 13.30 25.11 -11.87
C TYR A 237 13.60 25.70 -13.27
N ILE A 238 12.69 25.53 -14.23
CA ILE A 238 12.87 26.01 -15.61
C ILE A 238 11.79 27.01 -15.98
N VAL A 239 10.52 26.62 -15.94
CA VAL A 239 9.42 27.45 -16.46
C VAL A 239 9.25 28.70 -15.60
N ASP A 240 8.99 28.55 -14.31
CA ASP A 240 8.68 29.68 -13.43
C ASP A 240 9.84 30.69 -13.36
N PRO A 241 11.12 30.27 -13.18
CA PRO A 241 12.25 31.21 -13.19
C PRO A 241 12.46 31.90 -14.55
N THR A 242 12.20 31.21 -15.67
CA THR A 242 12.32 31.82 -16.99
C THR A 242 11.25 32.88 -17.20
N LEU A 243 10.01 32.62 -16.77
CA LEU A 243 8.89 33.55 -16.94
C LEU A 243 8.94 34.77 -16.02
N VAL A 244 9.68 34.70 -14.91
CA VAL A 244 10.00 35.88 -14.09
C VAL A 244 10.87 36.86 -14.87
N ASN A 245 11.83 36.35 -15.66
CA ASN A 245 12.75 37.17 -16.45
C ASN A 245 12.18 37.57 -17.83
N ASP A 246 11.38 36.69 -18.45
CA ASP A 246 10.74 36.90 -19.74
C ASP A 246 9.28 36.39 -19.70
N PRO A 247 8.31 37.26 -19.32
CA PRO A 247 6.91 36.88 -19.12
C PRO A 247 6.13 36.64 -20.43
N ASN A 248 6.81 36.46 -21.57
CA ASN A 248 6.18 36.26 -22.86
C ASN A 248 5.33 34.97 -22.92
N SER A 249 4.07 35.13 -23.34
CA SER A 249 3.12 34.01 -23.48
C SER A 249 3.53 32.97 -24.53
N SER A 250 4.25 33.40 -25.58
CA SER A 250 4.84 32.50 -26.59
C SER A 250 5.93 31.64 -25.97
N ARG A 251 6.78 32.24 -25.13
CA ARG A 251 7.86 31.54 -24.42
C ARG A 251 7.31 30.50 -23.45
N ARG A 252 6.23 30.82 -22.72
CA ARG A 252 5.52 29.86 -21.88
C ARG A 252 5.05 28.65 -22.68
N LYS A 253 4.32 28.87 -23.79
CA LYS A 253 3.81 27.79 -24.64
C LYS A 253 4.92 26.88 -25.15
N GLN A 254 6.05 27.47 -25.54
CA GLN A 254 7.22 26.72 -26.01
C GLN A 254 7.82 25.83 -24.91
N LEU A 255 7.92 26.32 -23.67
CA LEU A 255 8.48 25.55 -22.54
C LEU A 255 7.51 24.48 -22.01
N GLU A 256 6.22 24.66 -22.22
CA GLU A 256 5.18 23.70 -21.87
C GLU A 256 4.94 22.63 -22.94
N ASP A 257 5.47 22.81 -24.16
CA ASP A 257 5.33 21.84 -25.26
C ASP A 257 6.02 20.51 -24.92
N ARG A 258 5.19 19.47 -24.77
CA ARG A 258 5.62 18.10 -24.44
C ARG A 258 6.27 17.37 -25.61
N ARG A 259 6.08 17.83 -26.85
CA ARG A 259 6.72 17.23 -28.03
C ARG A 259 8.18 17.66 -28.14
N THR A 260 8.46 18.94 -27.90
CA THR A 260 9.82 19.46 -27.85
C THR A 260 10.52 19.05 -26.55
N TRP A 261 9.86 19.26 -25.41
CA TRP A 261 10.42 18.93 -24.10
C TRP A 261 9.92 17.57 -23.64
N THR A 262 10.44 16.53 -24.30
CA THR A 262 10.20 15.13 -23.90
C THR A 262 10.74 14.87 -22.50
N ALA A 263 10.27 13.81 -21.84
CA ALA A 263 10.79 13.41 -20.53
C ALA A 263 12.32 13.24 -20.54
N SER A 264 12.89 12.66 -21.60
CA SER A 264 14.34 12.50 -21.75
C SER A 264 15.05 13.86 -21.78
N THR A 265 14.55 14.81 -22.56
CA THR A 265 15.12 16.16 -22.67
C THR A 265 15.03 16.91 -21.34
N ARG A 266 13.91 16.77 -20.62
CA ARG A 266 13.73 17.41 -19.30
C ARG A 266 14.70 16.83 -18.26
N ILE A 267 14.87 15.52 -18.22
CA ILE A 267 15.82 14.84 -17.33
C ILE A 267 17.25 15.33 -17.59
N GLU A 268 17.66 15.37 -18.86
CA GLU A 268 18.98 15.87 -19.27
C GLU A 268 19.21 17.31 -18.79
N MET A 269 18.27 18.21 -19.10
CA MET A 269 18.37 19.63 -18.71
C MET A 269 18.38 19.84 -17.20
N LEU A 270 17.55 19.09 -16.45
CA LEU A 270 17.54 19.17 -14.98
C LEU A 270 18.88 18.69 -14.40
N THR A 271 19.52 17.71 -15.03
CA THR A 271 20.86 17.24 -14.65
C THR A 271 21.91 18.31 -14.95
N GLN A 272 21.89 18.92 -16.14
CA GLN A 272 22.84 19.98 -16.53
C GLN A 272 22.72 21.26 -15.69
N LYS A 273 21.58 21.49 -15.04
CA LYS A 273 21.37 22.59 -14.09
C LYS A 273 21.63 22.19 -12.62
N ASP A 274 22.22 21.02 -12.39
CA ASP A 274 22.52 20.47 -11.07
C ASP A 274 21.27 20.34 -10.16
N VAL A 275 20.07 20.22 -10.74
CA VAL A 275 18.83 20.02 -9.99
C VAL A 275 18.69 18.58 -9.54
N ILE A 276 19.09 17.63 -10.39
CA ILE A 276 19.10 16.19 -10.07
C ILE A 276 20.52 15.63 -10.26
N PRO A 277 20.96 14.70 -9.39
CA PRO A 277 22.31 14.16 -9.47
C PRO A 277 22.48 13.20 -10.65
N LEU A 278 23.72 12.98 -11.07
CA LEU A 278 24.06 12.09 -12.19
C LEU A 278 23.58 10.63 -11.97
N GLU A 279 23.58 10.16 -10.72
CA GLU A 279 23.08 8.82 -10.41
C GLU A 279 21.56 8.72 -10.60
N CYS A 280 20.80 9.79 -10.32
CA CYS A 280 19.38 9.89 -10.64
C CYS A 280 19.17 9.77 -12.15
N PHE A 281 19.94 10.54 -12.92
CA PHE A 281 19.91 10.50 -14.38
C PHE A 281 20.13 9.08 -14.92
N LYS A 282 21.16 8.38 -14.44
CA LYS A 282 21.45 7.00 -14.87
C LYS A 282 20.29 6.05 -14.55
N ALA A 283 19.74 6.13 -13.34
CA ALA A 283 18.60 5.30 -12.91
C ALA A 283 17.36 5.56 -13.80
N LEU A 284 17.02 6.82 -14.02
CA LEU A 284 15.90 7.23 -14.88
C LEU A 284 16.11 6.82 -16.35
N ALA A 285 17.34 6.90 -16.86
CA ALA A 285 17.68 6.47 -18.22
C ALA A 285 17.50 4.96 -18.42
N THR A 286 17.87 4.15 -17.42
CA THR A 286 17.61 2.70 -17.42
C THR A 286 16.11 2.42 -17.39
N ALA A 287 15.39 2.98 -16.42
CA ALA A 287 13.94 2.82 -16.29
C ALA A 287 13.19 3.22 -17.57
N ARG A 288 13.56 4.37 -18.18
CA ARG A 288 12.94 4.85 -19.42
C ARG A 288 13.13 3.88 -20.59
N ARG A 289 14.33 3.33 -20.75
CA ARG A 289 14.62 2.36 -21.81
C ARG A 289 13.79 1.10 -21.64
N ALA A 290 13.74 0.56 -20.43
CA ALA A 290 12.91 -0.61 -20.11
C ALA A 290 11.42 -0.34 -20.35
N ARG A 291 10.91 0.81 -19.90
CA ARG A 291 9.51 1.20 -20.11
C ARG A 291 9.15 1.32 -21.58
N ASN A 292 10.05 1.87 -22.40
CA ASN A 292 9.83 1.96 -23.84
C ASN A 292 9.80 0.58 -24.51
N LYS A 293 10.69 -0.34 -24.13
CA LYS A 293 10.66 -1.73 -24.63
C LYS A 293 9.38 -2.45 -24.20
N LEU A 294 8.96 -2.31 -22.94
CA LEU A 294 7.70 -2.87 -22.47
C LEU A 294 6.51 -2.34 -23.28
N HIS A 295 6.43 -1.02 -23.48
CA HIS A 295 5.29 -0.39 -24.15
C HIS A 295 5.23 -0.65 -25.66
N HIS A 296 6.38 -0.69 -26.35
CA HIS A 296 6.43 -0.81 -27.81
C HIS A 296 6.64 -2.25 -28.30
N GLU A 297 7.35 -3.06 -27.51
CA GLU A 297 7.77 -4.41 -27.91
C GLU A 297 7.15 -5.50 -27.02
N GLY A 298 6.46 -5.13 -25.92
CA GLY A 298 5.91 -6.10 -24.97
C GLY A 298 6.98 -6.84 -24.16
N THR A 299 8.23 -6.35 -24.15
CA THR A 299 9.32 -7.01 -23.43
C THR A 299 9.19 -6.78 -21.93
N HIS A 300 9.09 -7.87 -21.15
CA HIS A 300 9.03 -7.79 -19.70
C HIS A 300 10.34 -7.21 -19.12
N PRO A 301 10.25 -6.23 -18.21
CA PRO A 301 11.42 -5.66 -17.54
C PRO A 301 11.97 -6.61 -16.47
N THR A 302 13.23 -6.38 -16.07
CA THR A 302 13.88 -7.13 -14.98
C THR A 302 13.65 -6.47 -13.61
N LYS A 303 14.10 -7.14 -12.54
CA LYS A 303 14.15 -6.56 -11.19
C LYS A 303 14.96 -5.27 -11.17
N GLU A 304 16.10 -5.23 -11.85
CA GLU A 304 17.00 -4.08 -11.92
C GLU A 304 16.36 -2.89 -12.63
N ASP A 305 15.56 -3.14 -13.68
CA ASP A 305 14.81 -2.10 -14.38
C ASP A 305 13.76 -1.46 -13.47
N ALA A 306 12.99 -2.27 -12.73
CA ALA A 306 12.01 -1.79 -11.77
C ALA A 306 12.66 -1.08 -10.57
N GLN A 307 13.79 -1.60 -10.07
CA GLN A 307 14.60 -0.96 -9.02
C GLN A 307 15.15 0.39 -9.47
N ALA A 308 15.62 0.50 -10.72
CA ALA A 308 16.09 1.76 -11.29
C ALA A 308 14.96 2.81 -11.33
N ALA A 309 13.74 2.39 -11.67
CA ALA A 309 12.57 3.26 -11.66
C ALA A 309 12.22 3.72 -10.23
N TYR A 310 12.21 2.79 -9.26
CA TYR A 310 11.96 3.10 -7.86
C TYR A 310 13.02 4.05 -7.28
N LYS A 311 14.31 3.78 -7.51
CA LYS A 311 15.43 4.64 -7.10
C LYS A 311 15.30 6.04 -7.69
N GLY A 312 15.07 6.14 -9.01
CA GLY A 312 14.88 7.42 -9.69
C GLY A 312 13.69 8.21 -9.13
N LEU A 313 12.57 7.54 -8.87
CA LEU A 313 11.39 8.15 -8.24
C LEU A 313 11.71 8.75 -6.87
N ILE A 314 12.36 7.96 -6.01
CA ILE A 314 12.71 8.38 -4.65
C ILE A 314 13.64 9.60 -4.68
N GLU A 315 14.67 9.58 -5.53
CA GLU A 315 15.59 10.72 -5.67
C GLU A 315 14.87 11.98 -6.17
N LEU A 316 13.97 11.85 -7.16
CA LEU A 316 13.16 12.98 -7.62
C LEU A 316 12.22 13.52 -6.52
N LEU A 317 11.67 12.64 -5.68
CA LEU A 317 10.80 13.04 -4.57
C LEU A 317 11.58 13.81 -3.50
N ILE A 318 12.79 13.36 -3.14
CA ILE A 318 13.70 14.08 -2.23
C ILE A 318 14.01 15.48 -2.78
N VAL A 319 14.32 15.60 -4.08
CA VAL A 319 14.57 16.90 -4.72
C VAL A 319 13.31 17.79 -4.71
N ALA A 320 12.14 17.21 -4.97
CA ALA A 320 10.87 17.95 -4.93
C ALA A 320 10.59 18.54 -3.54
N LEU A 321 10.97 17.81 -2.49
CA LEU A 321 10.83 18.19 -1.08
C LEU A 321 12.05 18.94 -0.52
N ASN A 322 12.96 19.42 -1.37
CA ASN A 322 14.16 20.17 -0.97
C ASN A 322 15.07 19.41 0.02
N GLY A 323 15.26 18.11 -0.18
CA GLY A 323 16.19 17.30 0.62
C GLY A 323 15.62 16.76 1.93
N GLN A 324 14.31 16.92 2.19
CA GLN A 324 13.68 16.33 3.37
C GLN A 324 13.83 14.80 3.40
N LYS A 325 14.15 14.26 4.58
CA LYS A 325 14.21 12.81 4.80
C LYS A 325 12.80 12.23 4.68
N LEU A 326 12.67 11.19 3.86
CA LEU A 326 11.43 10.45 3.67
C LEU A 326 11.38 9.25 4.64
N PRO A 327 10.37 9.12 5.50
CA PRO A 327 10.20 7.93 6.33
C PRO A 327 10.10 6.62 5.53
N LEU A 328 9.58 6.68 4.29
CA LEU A 328 9.59 5.56 3.34
C LEU A 328 10.98 4.92 3.15
N LEU A 329 12.06 5.69 3.27
CA LEU A 329 13.43 5.16 3.14
C LEU A 329 13.85 4.23 4.28
N GLU A 330 13.11 4.25 5.39
CA GLU A 330 13.34 3.35 6.53
C GLU A 330 12.70 1.98 6.30
N ILE A 331 11.88 1.84 5.26
CA ILE A 331 11.25 0.57 4.87
C ILE A 331 12.21 -0.19 3.95
N VAL A 332 12.60 -1.39 4.36
CA VAL A 332 13.32 -2.34 3.51
C VAL A 332 12.29 -3.15 2.70
N LEU A 333 12.02 -2.75 1.46
CA LEU A 333 11.00 -3.40 0.63
C LEU A 333 11.26 -4.90 0.40
N ASP A 334 12.52 -5.32 0.40
CA ASP A 334 12.92 -6.73 0.22
C ASP A 334 12.34 -7.65 1.32
N GLU A 335 12.11 -7.13 2.53
CA GLU A 335 11.48 -7.89 3.64
C GLU A 335 9.98 -8.19 3.41
N PHE A 336 9.38 -7.53 2.42
CA PHE A 336 7.97 -7.67 2.07
C PHE A 336 7.77 -8.35 0.71
N MET A 337 8.86 -8.67 0.01
CA MET A 337 8.79 -9.34 -1.29
C MET A 337 8.25 -10.76 -1.14
N LEU A 338 7.52 -11.22 -2.15
CA LEU A 338 7.21 -12.64 -2.27
C LEU A 338 8.49 -13.42 -2.55
N ASP A 339 8.56 -14.62 -1.99
CA ASP A 339 9.60 -15.58 -2.35
C ASP A 339 9.41 -15.98 -3.82
N ASP A 340 10.49 -15.91 -4.61
CA ASP A 340 10.50 -16.44 -5.97
C ASP A 340 10.68 -17.97 -5.89
N PRO A 341 9.63 -18.78 -6.16
CA PRO A 341 9.72 -20.23 -6.07
C PRO A 341 10.69 -20.83 -7.10
N CYS A 342 11.09 -20.06 -8.11
CA CYS A 342 12.03 -20.44 -9.14
C CYS A 342 13.45 -19.94 -8.87
N SER A 343 13.65 -19.12 -7.84
CA SER A 343 15.00 -18.73 -7.43
C SER A 343 15.75 -19.96 -6.92
N VAL A 344 16.94 -20.20 -7.47
CA VAL A 344 17.81 -21.25 -6.95
C VAL A 344 18.27 -20.75 -5.57
N PRO A 345 17.99 -21.47 -4.48
CA PRO A 345 18.52 -21.07 -3.18
C PRO A 345 20.04 -21.01 -3.31
N GLU A 346 20.66 -19.93 -2.83
CA GLU A 346 22.10 -19.86 -2.63
C GLU A 346 22.47 -20.82 -1.48
N CYS A 347 22.27 -22.12 -1.69
CA CYS A 347 22.79 -23.14 -0.80
C CYS A 347 24.29 -23.23 -1.05
N GLU A 348 25.07 -22.55 -0.22
CA GLU A 348 26.52 -22.80 -0.09
C GLU A 348 26.81 -24.28 0.29
N GLU A 349 25.81 -25.04 0.76
CA GLU A 349 25.94 -26.43 1.20
C GLU A 349 25.67 -27.50 0.13
N PHE A 350 25.17 -27.17 -1.06
CA PHE A 350 24.92 -28.16 -2.13
C PHE A 350 26.12 -28.42 -3.06
N LYS A 351 27.33 -27.99 -2.67
CA LYS A 351 28.59 -28.31 -3.40
C LYS A 351 29.16 -29.70 -3.08
N ALA A 352 28.45 -30.55 -2.35
CA ALA A 352 28.95 -31.87 -1.93
C ALA A 352 27.99 -33.05 -2.21
N CYS A 353 27.08 -32.94 -3.18
CA CYS A 353 26.34 -34.11 -3.65
C CYS A 353 26.96 -34.62 -4.95
N ASP A 354 27.63 -35.77 -4.82
CA ASP A 354 28.22 -36.60 -5.86
C ASP A 354 27.24 -36.79 -7.05
N PRO A 355 27.64 -36.52 -8.30
CA PRO A 355 26.75 -36.62 -9.47
C PRO A 355 26.25 -38.05 -9.79
N ASP A 356 26.69 -39.08 -9.05
CA ASP A 356 26.38 -40.48 -9.34
C ASP A 356 25.08 -41.02 -8.70
N VAL A 357 24.25 -40.19 -8.04
CA VAL A 357 23.03 -40.69 -7.34
C VAL A 357 21.74 -40.55 -8.17
N LEU A 358 21.78 -40.06 -9.41
CA LEU A 358 20.59 -39.98 -10.28
C LEU A 358 20.65 -40.94 -11.48
N SER A 359 20.86 -42.24 -11.21
CA SER A 359 20.41 -43.27 -12.14
C SER A 359 18.90 -43.49 -11.96
N ILE A 360 18.09 -42.73 -12.70
CA ILE A 360 16.66 -43.01 -12.84
C ILE A 360 16.54 -44.35 -13.56
N SER A 361 16.16 -45.40 -12.82
CA SER A 361 15.79 -46.69 -13.42
C SER A 361 14.59 -46.47 -14.34
N GLN A 362 14.80 -46.64 -15.64
CA GLN A 362 13.70 -46.64 -16.61
C GLN A 362 12.68 -47.73 -16.26
N PRO A 363 11.37 -47.47 -16.37
CA PRO A 363 10.37 -48.49 -16.16
C PRO A 363 10.47 -49.53 -17.29
N ARG A 364 10.62 -50.80 -16.92
CA ARG A 364 10.48 -51.91 -17.86
C ARG A 364 9.00 -52.00 -18.27
N TYR A 365 8.73 -51.80 -19.56
CA TYR A 365 7.48 -52.18 -20.19
C TYR A 365 7.32 -53.70 -20.25
#